data_AF-A0A9N9JKK8-F1
#
_entry.id   AF-A0A9N9JKK8-F1
#
_cell.length_a   1.000
_cell.length_b   1.000
_cell.length_c   1.000
_cell.angle_alpha   90.00
_cell.angle_beta   90.00
_cell.angle_gamma   90.00
#
_symmetry.space_group_name_H-M   'P 1'
#
loop_
_entity.id
_entity.type
_entity.pdbx_description
1 polymer ?
#
loop_
_entity_poly.entity_id
_entity_poly.type
_entity_poly.pdbx_seq_one_letter_code
_entity_poly.pdbx_strand_id
1 'polypeptide(L)' 'MAEDALVAKRINKGPGKKQPKMYDGWYIDKYEEKHNQEIGFLDNYLVKKLRGKPKGIKQVLEKCQLRPGEE' A
#
# COMPACT_ATOMS: atom_id res chain seq x y z
N MET A 1 11.55 -31.78 4.73
CA MET A 1 10.40 -30.96 5.20
C MET A 1 10.99 -29.74 5.86
N ALA A 2 10.71 -28.54 5.35
CA ALA A 2 11.22 -27.30 5.94
C ALA A 2 10.35 -26.96 7.16
N GLU A 3 10.88 -27.20 8.35
CA GLU A 3 10.22 -26.96 9.66
C GLU A 3 10.02 -25.47 9.98
N ASP A 4 10.46 -24.57 9.10
CA ASP A 4 10.55 -23.13 9.38
C ASP A 4 9.49 -22.27 8.67
N ALA A 5 8.41 -22.89 8.20
CA ALA A 5 7.27 -22.14 7.69
C ALA A 5 6.47 -21.57 8.87
N LEU A 6 6.64 -20.27 9.16
CA LEU A 6 5.80 -19.54 10.13
C LEU A 6 4.33 -19.64 9.73
N VAL A 7 3.59 -20.58 10.32
CA VAL A 7 2.15 -20.72 10.15
C VAL A 7 1.47 -19.57 10.87
N ALA A 8 1.14 -18.50 10.15
CA ALA A 8 0.37 -17.38 10.67
C ALA A 8 -1.08 -17.82 11.01
N LYS A 9 -1.29 -18.37 12.20
CA LYS A 9 -2.60 -18.89 12.68
C LYS A 9 -3.68 -17.82 12.86
N ARG A 10 -3.33 -16.53 12.93
CA ARG A 10 -4.28 -15.41 13.07
C ARG A 10 -3.86 -14.25 12.17
N ILE A 11 -4.35 -14.26 10.94
CA ILE A 11 -4.46 -13.02 10.16
C ILE A 11 -5.61 -12.23 10.79
N ASN A 12 -5.43 -10.93 11.00
CA ASN A 12 -6.44 -10.07 11.59
C ASN A 12 -7.69 -10.03 10.66
N LYS A 13 -8.68 -10.89 10.90
CA LYS A 13 -9.92 -11.03 10.11
C LYS A 13 -11.01 -10.01 10.49
N GLY A 14 -10.64 -8.82 10.95
CA GLY A 14 -11.58 -7.75 11.28
C GLY A 14 -11.52 -6.64 10.23
N PRO A 15 -12.54 -6.44 9.37
CA PRO A 15 -12.50 -5.44 8.32
C PRO A 15 -12.74 -3.99 8.82
N GLY A 16 -12.91 -3.76 10.13
CA GLY A 16 -13.29 -2.46 10.70
C GLY A 16 -12.14 -1.54 11.12
N LYS A 17 -10.88 -1.85 10.81
CA LYS A 17 -9.78 -0.91 11.08
C LYS A 17 -9.28 -0.32 9.77
N LYS A 18 -9.26 1.03 9.70
CA LYS A 18 -8.66 1.77 8.58
C LYS A 18 -7.33 1.13 8.20
N GLN A 19 -7.16 0.88 6.91
CA GLN A 19 -5.90 0.40 6.36
C GLN A 19 -4.76 1.28 6.91
N PRO A 20 -3.67 0.70 7.46
CA PRO A 20 -2.55 1.49 7.94
C PRO A 20 -2.05 2.34 6.78
N LYS A 21 -1.85 3.63 7.05
CA LYS A 21 -1.26 4.54 6.06
C LYS A 21 0.21 4.12 5.92
N MET A 22 0.62 3.72 4.72
CA MET A 22 2.04 3.53 4.40
C MET A 22 2.70 4.91 4.51
N TYR A 23 3.63 5.04 5.45
CA TYR A 23 4.49 6.20 5.57
C TYR A 23 5.77 5.97 4.76
N ASP A 24 6.38 7.05 4.31
CA ASP A 24 7.67 6.99 3.68
C ASP A 24 8.71 6.46 4.67
N GLY A 25 9.51 5.52 4.19
CA GLY A 25 10.59 4.91 4.94
C GLY A 25 11.92 5.57 4.61
N TRP A 26 12.96 5.06 5.23
CA TRP A 26 14.33 5.33 4.83
C TRP A 26 15.16 4.08 5.03
N TYR A 27 16.22 3.95 4.25
CA TYR A 27 17.22 2.90 4.41
C TYR A 27 18.61 3.50 4.35
N ILE A 28 19.59 2.77 4.87
CA ILE A 28 21.01 3.12 4.75
C ILE A 28 21.59 2.20 3.68
N ASP A 29 22.30 2.77 2.72
CA ASP A 29 22.94 1.99 1.68
C ASP A 29 24.31 1.43 2.13
N LYS A 30 25.00 0.76 1.22
CA LYS A 30 26.33 0.18 1.45
C LYS A 30 27.45 1.22 1.67
N TYR A 31 27.18 2.49 1.44
CA TYR A 31 28.10 3.61 1.65
C TYR A 31 27.76 4.41 2.92
N GLU A 32 26.88 3.86 3.77
CA GLU A 32 26.36 4.52 4.97
C GLU A 32 25.53 5.77 4.68
N GLU A 33 25.04 5.94 3.44
CA GLU A 33 24.18 7.06 3.07
C GLU A 33 22.72 6.75 3.33
N LYS A 34 22.01 7.72 3.93
CA LYS A 34 20.57 7.62 4.19
C LYS A 34 19.78 7.99 2.94
N HIS A 35 19.02 7.03 2.43
CA HIS A 35 18.12 7.21 1.30
C HIS A 35 16.67 7.19 1.75
N ASN A 36 15.90 8.20 1.35
CA ASN A 36 14.46 8.20 1.55
C ASN A 36 13.82 7.22 0.58
N GLN A 37 12.97 6.35 1.10
CA GLN A 37 12.15 5.45 0.30
C GLN A 37 10.72 5.96 0.37
N GLU A 38 10.28 6.63 -0.70
CA GLU A 38 8.88 6.97 -0.86
C GLU A 38 8.08 5.68 -1.07
N ILE A 39 7.38 5.28 -0.03
CA ILE A 39 6.53 4.09 -0.02
C ILE A 39 5.07 4.52 -0.28
N GLY A 40 4.75 5.79 -0.06
CA GLY A 40 3.47 6.38 -0.41
C GLY A 40 3.31 6.53 -1.93
N PHE A 41 2.20 6.04 -2.48
CA PHE A 41 1.78 6.49 -3.80
C PHE A 41 1.31 7.94 -3.70
N LEU A 42 2.01 8.85 -4.38
CA LEU A 42 1.51 10.22 -4.60
C LEU A 42 0.05 10.17 -5.03
N ASP A 43 -0.79 10.94 -4.35
CA ASP A 43 -2.23 11.05 -4.68
C ASP A 43 -2.42 11.56 -6.11
N ASN A 44 -1.48 12.35 -6.61
CA ASN A 44 -1.49 12.86 -7.96
C ASN A 44 -0.60 12.05 -8.91
N TYR A 45 -1.05 11.93 -10.15
CA TYR A 45 -0.20 11.49 -11.24
C TYR A 45 0.73 12.63 -11.68
N LEU A 46 2.00 12.31 -11.84
CA LEU A 46 2.98 13.21 -12.46
C LEU A 46 2.59 13.53 -13.91
N VAL A 47 2.02 12.55 -14.61
CA VAL A 47 1.48 12.70 -15.97
C VAL A 47 0.17 13.50 -15.93
N LYS A 48 0.16 14.69 -16.56
CA LYS A 48 -1.01 15.59 -16.59
C LYS A 48 -2.31 14.90 -17.06
N LYS A 49 -2.22 14.02 -18.06
CA LYS A 49 -3.38 13.30 -18.65
C LYS A 49 -4.05 12.30 -17.70
N LEU A 50 -3.36 11.92 -16.63
CA LEU A 50 -3.84 10.94 -15.65
C LEU A 50 -4.30 11.59 -14.35
N ARG A 51 -4.07 12.90 -14.15
CA ARG A 51 -4.56 13.61 -12.97
C ARG A 51 -6.09 13.49 -12.86
N GLY A 52 -6.58 13.24 -11.65
CA GLY A 52 -8.01 13.03 -11.37
C GLY A 52 -8.52 11.61 -11.63
N LYS A 53 -7.73 10.73 -12.26
CA LYS A 53 -8.08 9.30 -12.36
C LYS A 53 -7.81 8.58 -11.04
N PRO A 54 -8.54 7.50 -10.72
CA PRO A 54 -8.21 6.68 -9.58
C PRO A 54 -6.83 6.03 -9.77
N LYS A 55 -6.09 5.86 -8.67
CA LYS A 55 -4.73 5.32 -8.63
C LYS A 55 -4.62 4.21 -7.60
N GLY A 56 -3.79 3.22 -7.87
CA GLY A 56 -3.55 2.09 -6.98
C GLY A 56 -4.82 1.30 -6.70
N ILE A 57 -5.11 1.04 -5.43
CA ILE A 57 -6.27 0.24 -5.01
C ILE A 57 -7.60 0.83 -5.50
N LYS A 58 -7.71 2.16 -5.61
CA LYS A 58 -8.94 2.83 -6.08
C LYS A 58 -9.28 2.43 -7.53
N GLN A 59 -8.26 2.23 -8.37
CA GLN A 59 -8.45 1.78 -9.76
C GLN A 59 -8.93 0.33 -9.81
N VAL A 60 -8.42 -0.52 -8.91
CA VAL A 60 -8.85 -1.92 -8.80
C VAL A 60 -10.30 -2.00 -8.31
N LEU A 61 -10.66 -1.20 -7.31
CA LEU A 61 -12.03 -1.14 -6.78
C LEU A 61 -13.04 -0.70 -7.85
N GLU A 62 -12.71 0.34 -8.62
CA GLU A 62 -13.55 0.80 -9.74
C GLU A 62 -13.72 -0.30 -10.81
N LYS A 63 -12.63 -0.97 -11.21
CA LYS A 63 -12.67 -2.07 -12.18
C LYS A 63 -13.50 -3.25 -11.69
N CYS A 64 -13.42 -3.56 -10.39
CA CYS A 64 -14.16 -4.64 -9.76
C CYS A 64 -15.59 -4.25 -9.38
N GLN A 65 -16.04 -3.01 -9.66
CA GLN A 65 -17.36 -2.49 -9.31
C GLN A 65 -17.66 -2.56 -7.80
N LEU A 66 -16.62 -2.63 -6.97
CA LEU A 66 -16.73 -2.68 -5.52
C LEU A 66 -16.71 -1.25 -5.00
N ARG A 67 -17.83 -0.79 -4.45
CA ARG A 67 -17.87 0.48 -3.71
C ARG A 67 -17.27 0.26 -2.32
N PRO A 68 -16.41 1.15 -1.80
CA PRO A 68 -16.17 1.17 -0.36
C PRO A 68 -17.54 1.42 0.30
N GLY A 69 -17.96 0.50 1.17
CA GLY A 69 -19.21 0.65 1.92
C GLY A 69 -19.18 1.99 2.66
N GLU A 70 -20.26 2.74 2.53
CA GLU A 70 -20.53 3.93 3.32
C GLU A 70 -20.69 3.48 4.78
N GLU A 71 -19.73 3.84 5.64
CA GLU A 71 -19.86 3.86 7.10
C GLU A 71 -20.01 5.31 7.56
#